data_AF-A0A3D1KFM2-F1
#
_entry.id   AF-A0A3D1KFM2-F1
#
_cell.length_a   1.000
_cell.length_b   1.000
_cell.length_c   1.000
_cell.angle_alpha   90.00
_cell.angle_beta   90.00
_cell.angle_gamma   90.00
#
_symmetry.space_group_name_H-M   'P 1'
#
loop_
_entity.id
_entity.type
_entity.pdbx_description
1 polymer ?
#
loop_
_entity_poly.entity_id
_entity_poly.type
_entity_poly.pdbx_seq_one_letter_code
_entity_poly.pdbx_strand_id
1 'polypeptide(L)'
;MRREAVEQLLASPIPTEPVEENLPHKPLHDMPAIVDWTANVANAEARRFYESCGAKVTDMAFELSPRPDAPLMICRHCIRYTLGYCSRYGGKKLPEPLRHLFLRMHDGRRFRLEFNCTACEMSVYACE
;
A
#
# COMPACT_ATOMS: atom_id res chain seq x y z
N MET A 1 9.04 -27.85 -2.85
CA MET A 1 9.23 -26.82 -3.91
C MET A 1 9.35 -25.40 -3.38
N ARG A 2 8.31 -24.70 -2.89
CA ARG A 2 8.48 -23.31 -2.37
C ARG A 2 9.25 -23.23 -1.04
N ARG A 3 9.05 -24.20 -0.15
CA ARG A 3 9.70 -24.24 1.18
C ARG A 3 11.20 -24.52 1.09
N GLU A 4 11.60 -25.51 0.29
CA GLU A 4 13.02 -25.81 0.03
C GLU A 4 13.78 -24.62 -0.58
N ALA A 5 13.16 -23.88 -1.50
CA ALA A 5 13.78 -22.69 -2.09
C ALA A 5 14.04 -21.59 -1.05
N VAL A 6 13.12 -21.37 -0.11
CA VAL A 6 13.29 -20.42 0.99
C VAL A 6 14.38 -20.89 1.96
N GLU A 7 14.40 -22.18 2.30
CA GLU A 7 15.43 -22.76 3.17
C GLU A 7 16.83 -22.64 2.54
N GLN A 8 16.98 -22.85 1.22
CA GLN A 8 18.23 -22.66 0.51
C GLN A 8 18.70 -21.19 0.49
N LEU A 9 17.77 -20.24 0.33
CA LEU A 9 18.07 -18.81 0.39
C LEU A 9 18.53 -18.38 1.79
N LEU A 10 17.89 -18.89 2.84
CA LEU A 10 18.26 -18.59 4.23
C LEU A 10 19.61 -19.22 4.63
N ALA A 11 19.94 -20.38 4.06
CA ALA A 11 21.21 -21.07 4.31
C ALA A 11 22.38 -20.51 3.46
N SER A 12 22.09 -19.71 2.43
CA SER A 12 23.13 -19.11 1.59
C SER A 12 23.82 -17.97 2.32
N PRO A 13 25.16 -17.88 2.28
CA PRO A 13 25.88 -16.77 2.87
C PRO A 13 25.49 -15.47 2.16
N ILE A 14 25.26 -14.42 2.95
CA ILE A 14 24.95 -13.09 2.42
C ILE A 14 26.18 -12.59 1.66
N PRO A 15 26.06 -12.21 0.38
CA PRO A 15 27.16 -11.61 -0.36
C PRO A 15 27.71 -10.40 0.42
N THR A 16 29.00 -10.43 0.73
CA THR A 16 29.72 -9.33 1.40
C THR A 16 30.40 -8.40 0.42
N GLU A 17 30.23 -8.64 -0.88
CA GLU A 17 30.79 -7.77 -1.91
C GLU A 17 30.26 -6.34 -1.72
N PRO A 18 31.13 -5.32 -1.77
CA PRO A 18 30.69 -3.95 -1.71
C PRO A 18 29.76 -3.70 -2.89
N VAL A 19 28.50 -3.43 -2.59
CA VAL A 19 27.53 -2.97 -3.59
C VAL A 19 28.05 -1.64 -4.12
N GLU A 20 28.13 -1.48 -5.44
CA GLU A 20 28.42 -0.17 -6.03
C GLU A 20 27.30 0.81 -5.66
N GLU A 21 27.51 1.61 -4.60
CA GLU A 21 26.54 2.57 -4.05
C GLU A 21 26.23 3.74 -5.01
N ASN A 22 27.00 3.90 -6.08
CA ASN A 22 27.02 5.11 -6.91
C ASN A 22 26.69 4.85 -8.38
N LEU A 23 25.78 3.92 -8.67
CA LEU A 23 25.14 3.93 -9.98
C LEU A 23 24.28 5.20 -10.08
N PRO A 24 24.52 6.10 -11.05
CA PRO A 24 23.67 7.27 -11.22
C PRO A 24 22.25 6.76 -11.47
N HIS A 25 21.36 6.99 -10.49
CA HIS A 25 19.95 6.68 -10.66
C HIS A 25 19.45 7.55 -11.80
N LYS A 26 19.17 6.93 -12.95
CA LYS A 26 18.44 7.61 -14.02
C LYS A 26 17.13 8.09 -13.39
N PRO A 27 16.79 9.38 -13.45
CA PRO A 27 15.54 9.87 -12.90
C PRO A 27 14.42 9.04 -13.50
N LEU A 28 13.65 8.39 -12.63
CA LEU A 28 12.43 7.71 -13.04
C LEU A 28 11.58 8.77 -13.75
N HIS A 29 11.29 8.53 -15.03
CA HIS A 29 10.27 9.31 -15.71
C HIS A 29 8.99 9.13 -14.89
N ASP A 30 8.35 10.25 -14.53
CA ASP A 30 7.11 10.33 -13.75
C ASP A 30 7.25 10.23 -12.22
N MET A 31 8.34 10.75 -11.64
CA MET A 31 8.39 10.97 -10.18
C MET A 31 7.35 12.03 -9.75
N PRO A 32 6.49 11.76 -8.74
CA PRO A 32 5.60 12.76 -8.18
C PRO A 32 6.39 13.94 -7.59
N ALA A 33 5.92 15.16 -7.84
CA ALA A 33 6.53 16.37 -7.28
C ALA A 33 6.45 16.41 -5.73
N ILE A 34 5.43 15.76 -5.16
CA ILE A 34 5.20 15.67 -3.71
C ILE A 34 5.02 14.19 -3.37
N VAL A 35 5.72 13.76 -2.33
CA VAL A 35 5.76 12.39 -1.86
C VAL A 35 5.38 12.40 -0.38
N ASP A 36 4.33 11.64 -0.04
CA ASP A 36 3.80 11.56 1.31
C ASP A 36 3.96 10.14 1.90
N TRP A 37 3.23 9.83 2.98
CA TRP A 37 3.32 8.56 3.68
C TRP A 37 2.98 7.34 2.80
N THR A 38 2.27 7.54 1.69
CA THR A 38 1.89 6.45 0.76
C THR A 38 3.08 5.90 -0.03
N ALA A 39 4.18 6.64 -0.11
CA ALA A 39 5.38 6.24 -0.84
C ALA A 39 6.40 5.46 -0.02
N ASN A 40 6.07 5.15 1.24
CA ASN A 40 6.88 4.32 2.13
C ASN A 40 8.32 4.83 2.31
N VAL A 41 8.50 6.14 2.51
CA VAL A 41 9.81 6.72 2.85
C VAL A 41 10.17 6.32 4.29
N ALA A 42 10.81 5.17 4.45
CA ALA A 42 11.04 4.53 5.75
C ALA A 42 12.44 4.77 6.36
N ASN A 43 13.34 5.43 5.64
CA ASN A 43 14.69 5.74 6.12
C ASN A 43 15.30 6.95 5.39
N ALA A 44 16.51 7.34 5.78
CA ALA A 44 17.22 8.49 5.24
C ALA A 44 17.64 8.27 3.77
N GLU A 45 18.00 7.03 3.42
CA GLU A 45 18.41 6.62 2.08
C GLU A 45 17.24 6.75 1.09
N ALA A 46 16.05 6.29 1.46
CA ALA A 46 14.83 6.45 0.68
C ALA A 46 14.50 7.93 0.49
N ARG A 47 14.59 8.75 1.54
CA ARG A 47 14.38 10.20 1.42
C ARG A 47 15.34 10.83 0.40
N ARG A 48 16.64 10.54 0.51
CA ARG A 48 17.66 11.01 -0.43
C ARG A 48 17.36 10.58 -1.86
N PHE A 49 16.91 9.34 -2.05
CA PHE A 49 16.52 8.83 -3.36
C PHE A 49 15.38 9.67 -3.98
N TYR A 50 14.28 9.87 -3.26
CA TYR A 50 13.15 10.68 -3.75
C TYR A 50 13.55 12.14 -4.02
N GLU A 51 14.30 12.75 -3.11
CA GLU A 51 14.78 14.14 -3.27
C GLU A 51 15.76 14.28 -4.44
N SER A 52 16.63 13.30 -4.68
CA SER A 52 17.52 13.27 -5.86
C SER A 52 16.76 13.15 -7.18
N CYS A 53 15.56 12.56 -7.16
CA CYS A 53 14.65 12.50 -8.29
C CYS A 53 13.78 13.77 -8.45
N GLY A 54 13.99 14.79 -7.62
CA GLY A 54 13.27 16.07 -7.66
C GLY A 54 11.94 16.09 -6.90
N ALA A 55 11.61 15.03 -6.15
CA ALA A 55 10.42 15.00 -5.33
C ALA A 55 10.63 15.72 -3.99
N LYS A 56 9.59 16.38 -3.48
CA LYS A 56 9.56 16.92 -2.11
C LYS A 56 8.90 15.91 -1.19
N VAL A 57 9.66 15.33 -0.26
CA VAL A 57 9.14 14.42 0.78
C VAL A 57 8.49 15.24 1.89
N THR A 58 7.16 15.15 2.01
CA THR A 58 6.39 15.81 3.08
C THR A 58 6.26 14.95 4.32
N ASP A 59 6.16 13.63 4.15
CA ASP A 59 5.84 12.70 5.22
C ASP A 59 6.70 11.43 5.15
N MET A 60 6.98 10.86 6.33
CA MET A 60 7.64 9.55 6.44
C MET A 60 6.60 8.43 6.27
N ALA A 61 7.09 7.20 6.09
CA ALA A 61 6.26 6.00 6.05
C ALA A 61 5.29 5.90 7.24
N PHE A 62 4.12 5.33 7.00
CA PHE A 62 3.05 5.19 7.98
C PHE A 62 3.49 4.49 9.26
N GLU A 63 4.37 3.48 9.15
CA GLU A 63 4.89 2.70 10.26
C GLU A 63 5.74 3.54 11.24
N LEU A 64 6.35 4.62 10.74
CA LEU A 64 7.15 5.54 11.55
C LEU A 64 6.31 6.65 12.16
N SER A 65 5.27 7.09 11.46
CA SER A 65 4.38 8.15 11.91
C SER A 65 2.92 7.81 11.57
N PRO A 66 2.27 6.98 12.41
CA PRO A 66 0.90 6.55 12.18
C PRO A 66 -0.07 7.73 12.17
N ARG A 67 -1.02 7.69 11.24
CA ARG A 67 -2.07 8.70 11.09
C ARG A 67 -3.43 8.06 11.38
N PRO A 68 -4.24 8.58 12.32
CA PRO A 68 -5.50 7.96 12.70
C PRO A 68 -6.46 7.73 11.52
N ASP A 69 -6.55 8.72 10.62
CA ASP A 69 -7.51 8.72 9.52
C ASP A 69 -6.91 8.30 8.17
N ALA A 70 -5.67 7.79 8.14
CA ALA A 70 -5.07 7.35 6.88
C ALA A 70 -5.52 5.93 6.52
N PRO A 71 -5.80 5.66 5.23
CA PRO A 71 -6.07 4.30 4.78
C PRO A 71 -4.80 3.45 4.94
N LEU A 72 -4.96 2.25 5.50
CA LEU A 72 -3.91 1.25 5.59
C LEU A 72 -3.58 0.65 4.22
N MET A 73 -4.59 0.54 3.36
CA MET A 73 -4.45 -0.03 2.03
C MET A 73 -5.41 0.62 1.06
N ILE A 74 -4.91 0.91 -0.12
CA ILE A 74 -5.66 1.36 -1.29
C ILE A 74 -5.52 0.29 -2.37
N CYS A 75 -6.63 -0.20 -2.92
CA CYS A 75 -6.58 -1.22 -3.95
C CYS A 75 -7.67 -1.06 -5.02
N ARG A 76 -7.37 -1.55 -6.23
CA ARG A 76 -8.34 -1.65 -7.34
C ARG A 76 -9.30 -2.81 -7.19
N HIS A 77 -8.94 -3.82 -6.40
CA HIS A 77 -9.87 -4.90 -6.07
C HIS A 77 -11.04 -4.31 -5.28
N CYS A 78 -12.27 -4.58 -5.72
CA CYS A 78 -13.46 -4.00 -5.12
C CYS A 78 -14.39 -5.12 -4.66
N ILE A 79 -14.58 -5.26 -3.35
CA ILE A 79 -15.46 -6.29 -2.79
C ILE A 79 -16.91 -6.12 -3.26
N ARG A 80 -17.37 -4.87 -3.45
CA ARG A 80 -18.69 -4.61 -4.05
C ARG A 80 -18.80 -5.18 -5.45
N TYR A 81 -17.75 -5.14 -6.25
CA TYR A 81 -17.74 -5.75 -7.58
C TYR A 81 -17.83 -7.27 -7.48
N THR A 82 -16.98 -7.89 -6.66
CA THR A 82 -16.97 -9.35 -6.43
C THR A 82 -18.31 -9.88 -5.93
N LEU A 83 -19.02 -9.12 -5.10
CA LEU A 83 -20.33 -9.49 -4.56
C LEU A 83 -21.52 -9.07 -5.44
N GLY A 84 -21.30 -8.44 -6.61
CA GLY A 84 -22.38 -8.04 -7.52
C GLY A 84 -23.15 -6.78 -7.13
N TYR A 85 -22.56 -5.91 -6.29
CA TYR A 85 -23.13 -4.65 -5.78
C TYR A 85 -22.41 -3.38 -6.28
N CYS A 86 -21.54 -3.51 -7.29
CA CYS A 86 -20.84 -2.36 -7.84
C CYS A 86 -21.78 -1.53 -8.72
N SER A 87 -22.02 -0.28 -8.33
CA SER A 87 -22.90 0.63 -9.06
C SER A 87 -22.38 0.98 -10.46
N ARG A 88 -21.06 0.99 -10.65
CA ARG A 88 -20.43 1.27 -11.96
C ARG A 88 -20.71 0.19 -13.01
N TYR A 89 -20.92 -1.06 -12.57
CA TYR A 89 -21.13 -2.21 -13.45
C TYR A 89 -22.56 -2.76 -13.35
N GLY A 90 -23.54 -1.91 -13.00
CA GLY A 90 -24.96 -2.30 -12.96
C GLY A 90 -25.32 -3.29 -11.84
N GLY A 91 -24.49 -3.37 -10.80
CA GLY A 91 -24.75 -4.22 -9.64
C GLY A 91 -25.97 -3.79 -8.84
N LYS A 92 -26.49 -4.71 -8.02
CA LYS A 92 -27.66 -4.46 -7.17
C LYS A 92 -27.36 -3.37 -6.14
N LYS A 93 -28.39 -2.66 -5.69
CA LYS A 93 -28.25 -1.75 -4.55
C LYS A 93 -27.94 -2.58 -3.30
N LEU A 94 -26.94 -2.13 -2.55
CA LEU A 94 -26.57 -2.74 -1.28
C LEU A 94 -27.76 -2.57 -0.31
N PRO A 95 -28.28 -3.64 0.32
CA PRO A 95 -29.34 -3.54 1.33
C PRO A 95 -28.94 -2.58 2.45
N GLU A 96 -29.91 -1.84 3.02
CA GLU A 96 -29.71 -0.88 4.11
C GLU A 96 -28.75 -1.32 5.24
N PRO A 97 -28.81 -2.55 5.79
CA PRO A 97 -27.91 -2.97 6.87
C PRO A 97 -26.46 -3.21 6.43
N LEU A 98 -26.17 -3.24 5.12
CA LEU A 98 -24.85 -3.51 4.57
C LEU A 98 -24.13 -2.25 4.08
N ARG A 99 -24.67 -1.03 4.30
CA ARG A 99 -24.07 0.23 3.83
C ARG A 99 -22.59 0.38 4.19
N HIS A 100 -22.15 -0.19 5.30
CA HIS A 100 -20.76 -0.23 5.72
C HIS A 100 -20.26 -1.67 5.68
N LEU A 101 -19.31 -1.95 4.78
CA LEU A 101 -18.65 -3.24 4.73
C LEU A 101 -17.39 -3.20 5.60
N PHE A 102 -17.09 -4.32 6.25
CA PHE A 102 -15.91 -4.49 7.08
C PHE A 102 -15.20 -5.79 6.71
N LEU A 103 -13.87 -5.76 6.70
CA LEU A 103 -13.07 -6.98 6.79
C LEU A 103 -12.94 -7.38 8.25
N ARG A 104 -12.99 -8.68 8.52
CA ARG A 104 -12.80 -9.22 9.87
C ARG A 104 -11.71 -10.27 9.83
N MET A 105 -10.72 -10.12 10.69
CA MET A 105 -9.67 -11.10 10.91
C MET A 105 -10.11 -12.15 11.95
N HIS A 106 -9.43 -13.29 11.95
CA HIS A 106 -9.71 -14.40 12.88
C HIS A 106 -9.50 -14.02 14.36
N ASP A 107 -8.59 -13.07 14.62
CA ASP A 107 -8.29 -12.50 15.93
C ASP A 107 -9.39 -11.52 16.44
N GLY A 108 -10.42 -11.28 15.63
CA GLY A 108 -11.54 -10.39 15.96
C GLY A 108 -11.35 -8.94 15.52
N ARG A 109 -10.18 -8.56 15.00
CA ARG A 109 -9.97 -7.20 14.47
C ARG A 109 -10.88 -6.94 13.27
N ARG A 110 -11.40 -5.71 13.20
CA ARG A 110 -12.26 -5.25 12.11
C ARG A 110 -11.59 -4.09 11.39
N PHE A 111 -11.82 -4.03 10.08
CA PHE A 111 -11.31 -2.98 9.23
C PHE A 111 -12.44 -2.44 8.38
N ARG A 112 -12.65 -1.13 8.45
CA ARG A 112 -13.72 -0.44 7.74
C ARG A 112 -13.33 -0.27 6.28
N LEU A 113 -14.28 -0.51 5.38
CA LEU A 113 -14.07 -0.33 3.94
C LEU A 113 -14.77 0.92 3.44
N GLU A 114 -14.06 1.70 2.64
CA GLU A 114 -14.64 2.77 1.82
C GLU A 114 -14.47 2.47 0.34
N PHE A 115 -15.35 3.04 -0.48
CA PHE A 115 -15.40 2.79 -1.90
C PHE A 115 -15.50 4.10 -2.68
N ASN A 116 -14.48 4.41 -3.46
CA ASN A 116 -14.52 5.49 -4.44
C ASN A 116 -14.82 4.89 -5.82
N CYS A 117 -16.11 4.81 -6.17
CA CYS A 117 -16.54 4.25 -7.45
C CYS A 117 -16.04 5.04 -8.68
N THR A 118 -15.78 6.34 -8.53
CA THR A 118 -15.26 7.20 -9.60
C THR A 118 -13.83 6.81 -9.94
N ALA A 119 -12.97 6.66 -8.92
CA ALA A 119 -11.59 6.21 -9.08
C ALA A 119 -11.44 4.69 -9.23
N CYS A 120 -12.51 3.92 -9.05
CA CYS A 120 -12.50 2.45 -8.97
C CYS A 120 -11.55 1.93 -7.89
N GLU A 121 -11.67 2.51 -6.71
CA GLU A 121 -10.79 2.26 -5.57
C GLU A 121 -11.58 1.77 -4.35
N MET A 122 -10.99 0.82 -3.62
CA MET A 122 -11.41 0.40 -2.30
C MET A 122 -10.29 0.70 -1.30
N SER A 123 -10.65 1.40 -0.23
CA SER A 123 -9.72 1.84 0.81
C SER A 123 -10.06 1.12 2.13
N VAL A 124 -9.03 0.65 2.81
CA VAL A 124 -9.14 -0.12 4.06
C VAL A 124 -8.63 0.74 5.21
N TYR A 125 -9.46 0.90 6.23
CA TYR A 125 -9.16 1.69 7.43
C TYR A 125 -9.11 0.80 8.66
N ALA A 126 -8.22 1.11 9.60
CA ALA A 126 -8.30 0.54 10.95
C ALA A 126 -9.64 0.97 11.59
N CYS A 127 -10.34 0.05 12.25
CA CYS A 127 -11.36 0.45 13.20
C CYS A 127 -10.67 0.77 14.53
N GLU A 128 -11.01 1.91 15.13
CA GLU A 128 -10.75 2.18 16.55
C GLU A 128 -11.36 1.11 17.45
#